data_AF-A0AAV5LF57-F1
#
_entry.id   AF-A0AAV5LF57-F1
#
_cell.length_a   1.000
_cell.length_b   1.000
_cell.length_c   1.000
_cell.angle_alpha   90.00
_cell.angle_beta   90.00
_cell.angle_gamma   90.00
#
_symmetry.space_group_name_H-M   'P 1'
#
loop_
_entity.id
_entity.type
_entity.pdbx_description
1 polymer ?
#
loop_
_entity_poly.entity_id
_entity_poly.type
_entity_poly.pdbx_seq_one_letter_code
_entity_poly.pdbx_strand_id
1 'polypeptide(L)'
;MFRSLEELFNLPLQTKLRNVCEKPFHGYVGQYLQVPLYESMGIDDANVIEKVEELTKILWPEGNASFRVMKYNGPQTTEAKLGLNARTDKNIVTILYQNEVDGLEVKTKTGEWINVKPSPDSFIAMMGDSLYAWLNGRLYSPYHRVMMAGDKARYSTGLFSIPKAGYVIKAPEEMVDEEHPLLFKPFDHIEFMGFYYREAGQRAESALKTYCGV
;
A
#
# COMPACT_ATOMS: atom_id res chain seq x y z
N MET A 1 6.53 11.42 7.89
CA MET A 1 5.12 11.52 8.33
C MET A 1 4.86 12.85 9.03
N PHE A 2 5.43 13.13 10.21
CA PHE A 2 5.17 14.38 10.95
C PHE A 2 5.62 15.66 10.23
N ARG A 3 6.80 15.67 9.57
CA ARG A 3 7.24 16.81 8.74
C ARG A 3 6.28 17.15 7.59
N SER A 4 5.74 16.13 6.92
CA SER A 4 4.79 16.32 5.82
C SER A 4 3.39 16.75 6.31
N LEU A 5 3.01 16.37 7.54
CA LEU A 5 1.79 16.88 8.18
C LEU A 5 1.95 18.34 8.61
N GLU A 6 3.13 18.71 9.10
CA GLU A 6 3.47 20.10 9.44
C GLU A 6 3.43 21.01 8.21
N GLU A 7 3.99 20.56 7.08
CA GLU A 7 3.88 21.26 5.78
C GLU A 7 2.42 21.41 5.31
N LEU A 8 1.59 20.38 5.47
CA LEU A 8 0.17 20.40 5.11
C LEU A 8 -0.64 21.42 5.93
N PHE A 9 -0.47 21.42 7.26
CA PHE A 9 -1.21 22.33 8.15
C PHE A 9 -0.64 23.76 8.12
N ASN A 10 0.60 23.96 7.65
CA ASN A 10 1.17 25.28 7.40
C ASN A 10 0.74 25.92 6.06
N LEU A 11 -0.05 25.23 5.23
CA LEU A 11 -0.60 25.82 4.02
C LEU A 11 -1.46 27.06 4.32
N PRO A 12 -1.53 28.04 3.41
CA PRO A 12 -2.38 29.21 3.58
C PRO A 12 -3.84 28.80 3.87
N LEU A 13 -4.51 29.50 4.78
CA LEU A 13 -5.88 29.18 5.18
C LEU A 13 -6.83 29.07 3.98
N GLN A 14 -6.68 29.95 2.99
CA GLN A 14 -7.47 29.92 1.75
C GLN A 14 -7.26 28.63 0.94
N THR A 15 -6.06 28.05 0.98
CA THR A 15 -5.78 26.75 0.35
C THR A 15 -6.47 25.62 1.10
N LYS A 16 -6.42 25.65 2.44
CA LYS A 16 -7.03 24.62 3.28
C LYS A 16 -8.56 24.66 3.19
N LEU A 17 -9.16 25.85 3.12
CA LEU A 17 -10.61 26.08 2.92
C LEU A 17 -11.15 25.54 1.58
N ARG A 18 -10.28 25.20 0.61
CA ARG A 18 -10.71 24.55 -0.64
C ARG A 18 -11.04 23.07 -0.45
N ASN A 19 -10.63 22.45 0.66
CA ASN A 19 -11.08 21.11 1.03
C ASN A 19 -12.48 21.21 1.67
N VAL A 20 -13.51 21.30 0.84
CA VAL A 20 -14.91 21.41 1.27
C VAL A 20 -15.62 20.06 1.18
N CYS A 21 -16.44 19.76 2.18
CA CYS A 21 -17.28 18.58 2.23
C CYS A 21 -18.66 18.99 2.78
N GLU A 22 -19.73 18.46 2.20
CA GLU A 22 -21.11 18.72 2.64
C GLU A 22 -21.45 18.00 3.95
N LYS A 23 -20.72 16.94 4.28
CA LYS A 23 -20.83 16.23 5.56
C LYS A 23 -20.04 17.00 6.64
N PRO A 24 -20.66 17.32 7.80
CA PRO A 24 -19.96 17.95 8.91
C PRO A 24 -18.67 17.18 9.26
N PHE A 25 -17.57 17.91 9.46
CA PHE A 25 -16.27 17.38 9.89
C PHE A 25 -15.43 16.57 8.88
N HIS A 26 -15.85 16.44 7.63
CA HIS A 26 -15.19 15.58 6.64
C HIS A 26 -14.37 16.35 5.57
N GLY A 27 -14.39 17.68 5.61
CA GLY A 27 -13.51 18.57 4.84
C GLY A 27 -12.41 19.18 5.74
N TYR A 28 -11.98 20.40 5.43
CA TYR A 28 -11.18 21.20 6.34
C TYR A 28 -12.03 21.69 7.52
N VAL A 29 -11.54 21.43 8.74
CA VAL A 29 -12.19 21.78 10.01
C VAL A 29 -11.14 22.52 10.83
N GLY A 30 -11.36 23.78 11.14
CA GLY A 30 -10.42 24.58 11.92
C GLY A 30 -10.89 26.02 12.07
N GLN A 31 -10.25 26.79 12.96
CA GLN A 31 -10.59 28.19 13.26
C GLN A 31 -11.94 28.40 14.00
N TYR A 32 -12.46 27.37 14.68
CA TYR A 32 -13.62 27.54 15.54
C TYR A 32 -13.24 28.22 16.86
N LEU A 33 -13.97 29.27 17.23
CA LEU A 33 -13.80 30.00 18.50
C LEU A 33 -13.88 29.09 19.74
N GLN A 34 -14.56 27.95 19.64
CA GLN A 34 -14.79 27.00 20.73
C GLN A 34 -13.67 25.96 20.86
N VAL A 35 -12.88 25.72 19.80
CA VAL A 35 -11.77 24.76 19.75
C VAL A 35 -10.58 25.34 18.99
N PRO A 36 -9.96 26.44 19.48
CA PRO A 36 -9.00 27.25 18.73
C PRO A 36 -7.68 26.53 18.41
N LEU A 37 -7.43 25.35 19.00
CA LEU A 37 -6.22 24.55 18.82
C LEU A 37 -6.44 23.33 17.91
N TYR A 38 -7.66 23.12 17.41
CA TYR A 38 -8.01 21.95 16.62
C TYR A 38 -8.08 22.29 15.12
N GLU A 39 -7.40 21.48 14.32
CA GLU A 39 -7.43 21.55 12.87
C GLU A 39 -7.41 20.13 12.28
N SER A 40 -8.27 19.83 11.29
CA SER A 40 -8.30 18.52 10.60
C SER A 40 -8.70 18.66 9.12
N MET A 41 -8.32 17.67 8.31
CA MET A 41 -8.69 17.54 6.90
C MET A 41 -9.09 16.10 6.60
N GLY A 42 -10.29 15.90 6.03
CA GLY A 42 -10.80 14.57 5.64
C GLY A 42 -10.87 14.36 4.13
N ILE A 43 -11.18 13.12 3.73
CA ILE A 43 -11.49 12.71 2.34
C ILE A 43 -12.92 12.18 2.35
N ASP A 44 -13.82 12.81 1.59
CA ASP A 44 -15.19 12.34 1.42
C ASP A 44 -15.30 11.38 0.22
N ASP A 45 -16.23 10.43 0.29
CA ASP A 45 -16.55 9.44 -0.75
C ASP A 45 -15.33 8.72 -1.35
N ALA A 46 -14.38 8.31 -0.51
CA ALA A 46 -13.19 7.53 -0.92
C ALA A 46 -13.52 6.19 -1.62
N ASN A 47 -14.79 5.78 -1.60
CA ASN A 47 -15.34 4.63 -2.32
C ASN A 47 -15.72 4.93 -3.78
N VAL A 48 -15.71 6.19 -4.22
CA VAL A 48 -16.01 6.62 -5.61
C VAL A 48 -14.71 6.93 -6.35
N ILE A 49 -14.42 6.16 -7.40
CA ILE A 49 -13.11 6.18 -8.06
C ILE A 49 -12.79 7.52 -8.71
N GLU A 50 -13.80 8.16 -9.32
CA GLU A 50 -13.66 9.45 -10.00
C GLU A 50 -13.31 10.55 -8.99
N LYS A 51 -13.86 10.48 -7.77
CA LYS A 51 -13.57 11.44 -6.69
C LYS A 51 -12.18 11.26 -6.11
N VAL A 52 -11.73 10.01 -5.97
CA VAL A 52 -10.35 9.72 -5.61
C VAL A 52 -9.39 10.24 -6.70
N GLU A 53 -9.68 10.01 -7.98
CA GLU A 53 -8.84 10.48 -9.09
C GLU A 53 -8.79 12.01 -9.20
N GLU A 54 -9.92 12.69 -9.03
CA GLU A 54 -10.02 14.16 -8.99
C GLU A 54 -9.15 14.73 -7.87
N LEU A 55 -9.28 14.18 -6.66
CA LEU A 55 -8.46 14.58 -5.51
C LEU A 55 -6.96 14.28 -5.74
N THR A 56 -6.63 13.13 -6.33
CA THR A 56 -5.24 12.75 -6.62
C THR A 56 -4.57 13.79 -7.53
N LYS A 57 -5.29 14.30 -8.53
CA LYS A 57 -4.79 15.35 -9.44
C LYS A 57 -4.62 16.70 -8.75
N ILE A 58 -5.48 17.01 -7.77
CA ILE A 58 -5.35 18.23 -6.96
C ILE A 58 -4.15 18.14 -6.02
N LEU A 59 -3.98 17.00 -5.34
CA LEU A 59 -2.93 16.81 -4.33
C LEU A 59 -1.54 16.59 -4.96
N TRP A 60 -1.48 15.91 -6.10
CA TRP A 60 -0.24 15.62 -6.82
C TRP A 60 -0.39 15.98 -8.30
N PRO A 61 -0.36 17.27 -8.66
CA PRO A 61 -0.48 17.72 -10.05
C PRO A 61 0.66 17.21 -10.93
N GLU A 62 1.82 16.92 -10.34
CA GLU A 62 2.97 16.29 -11.01
C GLU A 62 3.00 14.75 -10.88
N GLY A 63 1.97 14.17 -10.25
CA GLY A 63 1.82 12.74 -10.02
C GLY A 63 2.45 12.23 -8.73
N ASN A 64 2.04 11.02 -8.31
CA ASN A 64 2.60 10.31 -7.16
C ASN A 64 2.75 8.83 -7.52
N ALA A 65 3.96 8.40 -7.87
CA ALA A 65 4.25 7.02 -8.29
C ALA A 65 3.98 5.96 -7.20
N SER A 66 3.89 6.40 -5.94
CA SER A 66 3.63 5.56 -4.77
C SER A 66 2.15 5.45 -4.44
N PHE A 67 1.27 6.27 -5.01
CA PHE A 67 -0.18 6.16 -4.85
C PHE A 67 -0.79 5.52 -6.10
N ARG A 68 -1.63 4.49 -5.90
CA ARG A 68 -2.28 3.78 -7.01
C ARG A 68 -3.75 3.62 -6.75
N VAL A 69 -4.51 3.72 -7.83
CA VAL A 69 -5.93 3.47 -7.89
C VAL A 69 -6.16 2.26 -8.79
N MET A 70 -6.95 1.30 -8.34
CA MET A 70 -7.11 -0.01 -8.99
C MET A 70 -8.57 -0.37 -9.10
N LYS A 71 -8.97 -0.88 -10.28
CA LYS A 71 -10.31 -1.37 -10.60
C LYS A 71 -10.23 -2.81 -11.10
N TYR A 72 -11.11 -3.66 -10.58
CA TYR A 72 -11.32 -5.04 -11.04
C TYR A 72 -12.78 -5.19 -11.44
N ASN A 73 -13.02 -5.66 -12.67
CA ASN A 73 -14.38 -5.89 -13.14
C ASN A 73 -14.96 -7.16 -12.47
N GLY A 74 -16.27 -7.15 -12.19
CA GLY A 74 -16.99 -8.35 -11.78
C GLY A 74 -17.11 -9.33 -12.95
N PRO A 75 -16.71 -10.61 -12.81
CA PRO A 75 -16.64 -11.56 -13.92
C PRO A 75 -18.00 -12.10 -14.39
N GLN A 76 -19.12 -11.64 -13.80
CA GLN A 76 -20.49 -12.07 -14.12
C GLN A 76 -20.70 -13.58 -13.88
N THR A 77 -20.02 -14.13 -12.89
CA THR A 77 -20.13 -15.55 -12.50
C THR A 77 -19.93 -15.69 -11.01
N THR A 78 -20.58 -16.69 -10.40
CA THR A 78 -20.35 -17.05 -8.99
C THR A 78 -19.05 -17.81 -8.78
N GLU A 79 -18.43 -18.33 -9.85
CA GLU A 79 -17.14 -18.99 -9.79
C GLU A 79 -16.01 -17.96 -9.65
N ALA A 80 -15.11 -18.17 -8.68
CA ALA A 80 -13.98 -17.29 -8.49
C ALA A 80 -13.03 -17.29 -9.71
N LYS A 81 -12.80 -16.12 -10.29
CA LYS A 81 -11.86 -15.88 -11.38
C LYS A 81 -10.68 -15.04 -10.91
N LEU A 82 -9.52 -15.28 -11.52
CA LEU A 82 -8.31 -14.56 -11.18
C LEU A 82 -8.40 -13.08 -11.63
N GLY A 83 -8.27 -12.16 -10.68
CA GLY A 83 -8.12 -10.73 -10.93
C GLY A 83 -6.67 -10.25 -10.87
N LEU A 84 -5.87 -10.80 -9.95
CA LEU A 84 -4.43 -10.52 -9.83
C LEU A 84 -3.68 -11.77 -9.38
N ASN A 85 -2.60 -12.11 -10.09
CA ASN A 85 -1.71 -13.22 -9.75
C ASN A 85 -1.14 -13.11 -8.33
N ALA A 86 -0.93 -14.27 -7.70
CA ALA A 86 -0.27 -14.36 -6.39
C ALA A 86 1.14 -13.75 -6.43
N ARG A 87 1.39 -12.79 -5.54
CA ARG A 87 2.66 -12.05 -5.47
C ARG A 87 2.88 -11.50 -4.07
N THR A 88 4.12 -11.14 -3.77
CA THR A 88 4.44 -10.24 -2.65
C THR A 88 4.69 -8.82 -3.18
N ASP A 89 4.44 -7.83 -2.33
CA ASP A 89 4.83 -6.46 -2.65
C ASP A 89 6.34 -6.29 -2.49
N LYS A 90 6.97 -5.52 -3.37
CA LYS A 90 8.43 -5.35 -3.38
C LYS A 90 8.90 -4.18 -2.50
N ASN A 91 7.95 -3.37 -2.05
CA ASN A 91 8.15 -2.14 -1.30
C ASN A 91 8.49 -2.44 0.19
N ILE A 92 8.41 -1.43 1.07
CA ILE A 92 8.56 -1.56 2.52
C ILE A 92 7.22 -1.95 3.16
N VAL A 93 6.20 -1.12 2.96
CA VAL A 93 4.83 -1.32 3.47
C VAL A 93 3.83 -0.83 2.42
N THR A 94 2.72 -1.57 2.29
CA THR A 94 1.53 -1.20 1.54
C THR A 94 0.39 -0.86 2.50
N ILE A 95 -0.28 0.26 2.29
CA ILE A 95 -1.57 0.58 2.92
C ILE A 95 -2.63 0.52 1.82
N LEU A 96 -3.66 -0.28 2.03
CA LEU A 96 -4.72 -0.53 1.05
C LEU A 96 -6.09 -0.19 1.65
N TYR A 97 -6.87 0.58 0.91
CA TYR A 97 -8.30 0.78 1.13
C TYR A 97 -9.08 0.14 -0.01
N GLN A 98 -10.25 -0.42 0.28
CA GLN A 98 -11.08 -1.08 -0.73
C GLN A 98 -12.56 -0.83 -0.47
N ASN A 99 -13.37 -0.82 -1.53
CA ASN A 99 -14.82 -0.81 -1.39
C ASN A 99 -15.34 -2.16 -0.85
N GLU A 100 -16.64 -2.22 -0.54
CA GLU A 100 -17.32 -3.39 0.05
C GLU A 100 -17.56 -4.53 -0.96
N VAL A 101 -16.50 -4.91 -1.69
CA VAL A 101 -16.48 -6.05 -2.61
C VAL A 101 -15.31 -6.95 -2.25
N ASP A 102 -15.60 -8.21 -1.91
CA ASP A 102 -14.60 -9.23 -1.61
C ASP A 102 -13.63 -9.40 -2.79
N GLY A 103 -12.42 -9.87 -2.47
CA GLY A 103 -11.55 -10.44 -3.49
C GLY A 103 -10.07 -10.47 -3.14
N LEU A 104 -9.62 -9.65 -2.19
CA LEU A 104 -8.26 -9.77 -1.67
C LEU A 104 -8.14 -11.06 -0.87
N GLU A 105 -7.19 -11.91 -1.27
CA GLU A 105 -6.78 -13.07 -0.50
C GLU A 105 -5.31 -12.95 -0.11
N VAL A 106 -5.00 -13.28 1.13
CA VAL A 106 -3.65 -13.23 1.70
C VAL A 106 -3.25 -14.63 2.16
N LYS A 107 -2.06 -15.08 1.79
CA LYS A 107 -1.54 -16.39 2.18
C LYS A 107 -0.86 -16.28 3.53
N THR A 108 -1.33 -17.04 4.52
CA THR A 108 -0.75 -17.11 5.85
C THR A 108 0.64 -17.77 5.83
N LYS A 109 1.36 -17.70 6.96
CA LYS A 109 2.63 -18.41 7.16
C LYS A 109 2.48 -19.93 7.06
N THR A 110 1.29 -20.47 7.36
CA THR A 110 0.98 -21.91 7.24
C THR A 110 0.64 -22.33 5.81
N GLY A 111 0.55 -21.38 4.89
CA GLY A 111 0.28 -21.61 3.47
C GLY A 111 -1.20 -21.57 3.09
N GLU A 112 -2.08 -21.30 4.04
CA GLU A 112 -3.52 -21.18 3.83
C GLU A 112 -3.87 -19.81 3.24
N TRP A 113 -4.84 -19.77 2.33
CA TRP A 113 -5.36 -18.52 1.79
C TRP A 113 -6.53 -18.04 2.64
N ILE A 114 -6.45 -16.83 3.15
CA ILE A 114 -7.54 -16.16 3.87
C ILE A 114 -8.12 -15.04 3.02
N ASN A 115 -9.44 -14.95 2.98
CA ASN A 115 -10.15 -13.83 2.37
C ASN A 115 -10.15 -12.65 3.35
N VAL A 116 -9.66 -11.49 2.90
CA VAL A 116 -9.65 -10.27 3.71
C VAL A 116 -10.96 -9.54 3.51
N LYS A 117 -11.81 -9.58 4.54
CA LYS A 117 -13.13 -8.94 4.47
C LYS A 117 -12.99 -7.42 4.37
N PRO A 118 -13.64 -6.78 3.38
CA PRO A 118 -13.65 -5.34 3.29
C PRO A 118 -14.43 -4.75 4.46
N SER A 119 -13.97 -3.60 4.95
CA SER A 119 -14.67 -2.80 5.94
C SER A 119 -14.43 -1.32 5.62
N PRO A 120 -15.50 -0.49 5.60
CA PRO A 120 -15.38 0.94 5.32
C PRO A 120 -14.60 1.69 6.41
N ASP A 121 -14.47 1.11 7.59
CA ASP A 121 -13.85 1.73 8.77
C ASP A 121 -12.38 1.32 8.97
N SER A 122 -11.78 0.63 8.00
CA SER A 122 -10.45 0.06 8.16
C SER A 122 -9.58 0.16 6.91
N PHE A 123 -8.28 0.10 7.14
CA PHE A 123 -7.27 -0.04 6.10
C PHE A 123 -6.47 -1.32 6.35
N ILE A 124 -5.98 -1.91 5.27
CA ILE A 124 -5.13 -3.09 5.31
C ILE A 124 -3.68 -2.64 5.20
N ALA A 125 -2.86 -3.00 6.18
CA ALA A 125 -1.41 -2.80 6.14
C ALA A 125 -0.70 -4.13 5.84
N MET A 126 0.10 -4.18 4.78
CA MET A 126 0.89 -5.35 4.41
C MET A 126 2.37 -4.98 4.32
N MET A 127 3.23 -5.91 4.74
CA MET A 127 4.67 -5.74 4.61
C MET A 127 5.13 -6.19 3.23
N GLY A 128 6.10 -5.47 2.68
CA GLY A 128 6.75 -5.85 1.44
C GLY A 128 8.12 -6.49 1.66
N ASP A 129 8.67 -6.99 0.56
CA ASP A 129 9.94 -7.72 0.50
C ASP A 129 11.12 -6.87 1.00
N SER A 130 11.10 -5.55 0.81
CA SER A 130 12.19 -4.69 1.29
C SER A 130 12.28 -4.67 2.81
N LEU A 131 11.14 -4.62 3.52
CA LEU A 131 11.11 -4.66 4.98
C LEU A 131 11.39 -6.07 5.51
N TYR A 132 10.88 -7.10 4.82
CA TYR A 132 11.17 -8.50 5.13
C TYR A 132 12.67 -8.79 5.08
N ALA A 133 13.37 -8.29 4.05
CA ALA A 133 14.81 -8.42 3.94
C ALA A 133 15.56 -7.61 5.02
N TRP A 134 15.14 -6.37 5.27
CA TRP A 134 15.74 -5.54 6.32
C TRP A 134 15.61 -6.16 7.71
N LEU A 135 14.50 -6.85 8.00
CA LEU A 135 14.29 -7.56 9.27
C LEU A 135 14.90 -8.97 9.31
N ASN A 136 15.75 -9.32 8.35
CA ASN A 136 16.35 -10.65 8.21
C ASN A 136 15.32 -11.79 8.32
N GLY A 137 14.13 -11.60 7.74
CA GLY A 137 13.09 -12.62 7.72
C GLY A 137 12.16 -12.69 8.93
N ARG A 138 12.36 -11.87 9.98
CA ARG A 138 11.56 -11.96 11.22
C ARG A 138 10.07 -11.69 11.03
N LEU A 139 9.73 -10.78 10.11
CA LEU A 139 8.34 -10.46 9.79
C LEU A 139 7.99 -10.84 8.35
N TYR A 140 6.94 -11.61 8.18
CA TYR A 140 6.60 -12.25 6.91
C TYR A 140 5.97 -11.28 5.89
N SER A 141 6.57 -11.19 4.70
CA SER A 141 5.98 -10.56 3.51
C SER A 141 4.97 -11.54 2.89
N PRO A 142 3.66 -11.28 2.98
CA PRO A 142 2.68 -12.27 2.58
C PRO A 142 2.45 -12.25 1.07
N TYR A 143 2.37 -13.45 0.49
CA TYR A 143 1.75 -13.57 -0.83
C TYR A 143 0.30 -13.15 -0.74
N HIS A 144 -0.14 -12.34 -1.67
CA HIS A 144 -1.52 -11.93 -1.82
C HIS A 144 -1.94 -12.06 -3.29
N ARG A 145 -3.23 -12.27 -3.52
CA ARG A 145 -3.84 -12.36 -4.83
C ARG A 145 -5.21 -11.70 -4.81
N VAL A 146 -5.78 -11.45 -6.00
CA VAL A 146 -7.17 -11.01 -6.12
C VAL A 146 -7.96 -12.07 -6.85
N MET A 147 -9.00 -12.59 -6.20
CA MET A 147 -9.97 -13.54 -6.76
C MET A 147 -11.34 -12.85 -6.80
N MET A 148 -11.91 -12.69 -7.99
CA MET A 148 -13.17 -11.97 -8.22
C MET A 148 -14.31 -12.96 -8.48
N ALA A 149 -15.49 -12.67 -7.95
CA ALA A 149 -16.74 -13.36 -8.26
C ALA A 149 -17.90 -12.35 -8.23
N GLY A 150 -19.05 -12.75 -8.75
CA GLY A 150 -20.23 -11.89 -8.86
C GLY A 150 -20.16 -10.90 -10.02
N ASP A 151 -20.98 -9.87 -9.92
CA ASP A 151 -21.22 -8.86 -10.96
C ASP A 151 -20.66 -7.47 -10.61
N LYS A 152 -20.39 -7.21 -9.33
CA LYS A 152 -19.90 -5.92 -8.84
C LYS A 152 -18.41 -5.72 -9.13
N ALA A 153 -18.05 -4.48 -9.50
CA ALA A 153 -16.66 -4.07 -9.63
C ALA A 153 -16.04 -3.81 -8.24
N ARG A 154 -14.79 -4.25 -8.06
CA ARG A 154 -13.97 -3.92 -6.90
C ARG A 154 -13.07 -2.74 -7.21
N TYR A 155 -13.06 -1.77 -6.32
CA TYR A 155 -12.21 -0.59 -6.36
C TYR A 155 -11.30 -0.60 -5.14
N SER A 156 -10.03 -0.26 -5.33
CA SER A 156 -9.09 -0.12 -4.22
C SER A 156 -8.06 0.96 -4.48
N THR A 157 -7.62 1.62 -3.41
CA THR A 157 -6.51 2.57 -3.43
C THR A 157 -5.37 2.00 -2.60
N GLY A 158 -4.15 2.15 -3.10
CA GLY A 158 -2.95 1.63 -2.46
C GLY A 158 -1.88 2.71 -2.35
N LEU A 159 -1.31 2.84 -1.16
CA LEU A 159 -0.11 3.65 -0.92
C LEU A 159 1.07 2.70 -0.66
N PHE A 160 2.12 2.82 -1.47
CA PHE A 160 3.27 1.93 -1.48
C PHE A 160 4.51 2.68 -1.00
N SER A 161 5.05 2.33 0.16
CA SER A 161 6.27 2.96 0.68
C SER A 161 7.51 2.36 0.02
N ILE A 162 8.15 3.11 -0.88
CA ILE A 162 9.33 2.66 -1.64
C ILE A 162 10.61 3.12 -0.94
N PRO A 163 11.65 2.27 -0.82
CA PRO A 163 12.97 2.69 -0.37
C PRO A 163 13.52 3.85 -1.21
N LYS A 164 14.27 4.74 -0.56
CA LYS A 164 14.95 5.83 -1.27
C LYS A 164 15.95 5.23 -2.27
N ALA A 165 15.99 5.76 -3.49
CA ALA A 165 16.99 5.34 -4.48
C ALA A 165 18.42 5.50 -3.93
N GLY A 166 19.28 4.50 -4.15
CA GLY A 166 20.64 4.46 -3.62
C GLY A 166 20.74 4.05 -2.14
N TYR A 167 19.62 3.82 -1.45
CA TYR A 167 19.65 3.24 -0.12
C TYR A 167 19.86 1.72 -0.20
N VAL A 168 20.95 1.25 0.39
CA VAL A 168 21.25 -0.18 0.48
C VAL A 168 20.43 -0.80 1.60
N ILE A 169 19.53 -1.71 1.25
CA ILE A 169 18.79 -2.53 2.20
C ILE A 169 19.75 -3.59 2.74
N LYS A 170 20.02 -3.52 4.04
CA LYS A 170 20.85 -4.47 4.79
C LYS A 170 20.21 -4.73 6.14
N ALA A 171 20.25 -5.99 6.59
CA ALA A 171 19.80 -6.35 7.93
C ALA A 171 20.65 -5.67 9.01
N PRO A 172 20.04 -5.08 10.06
CA PRO A 172 20.76 -4.65 11.26
C PRO A 172 21.53 -5.82 11.89
N GLU A 173 22.65 -5.52 12.53
CA GLU A 173 23.52 -6.54 13.12
C GLU A 173 22.79 -7.31 14.22
N GLU A 174 21.91 -6.65 14.97
CA GLU A 174 21.09 -7.23 16.03
C GLU A 174 20.02 -8.22 15.52
N MET A 175 19.75 -8.21 14.20
CA MET A 175 18.81 -9.14 13.58
C MET A 175 19.47 -10.43 13.11
N VAL A 176 20.81 -10.52 13.19
CA VAL A 176 21.62 -11.65 12.73
C VAL A 176 22.41 -12.23 13.88
N ASP A 177 22.12 -13.49 14.21
CA ASP A 177 22.75 -14.22 15.31
C ASP A 177 22.88 -15.71 14.95
N GLU A 178 23.38 -16.54 15.87
CA GLU A 178 23.55 -17.98 15.63
C GLU A 178 22.21 -18.71 15.40
N GLU A 179 21.11 -18.24 16.01
CA GLU A 179 19.77 -18.81 15.83
C GLU A 179 19.07 -18.26 14.58
N HIS A 180 19.43 -17.05 14.14
CA HIS A 180 18.88 -16.32 13.00
C HIS A 180 20.00 -15.91 12.02
N PRO A 181 20.57 -16.85 11.25
CA PRO A 181 21.62 -16.54 10.29
C PRO A 181 21.14 -15.56 9.21
N LEU A 182 22.09 -14.88 8.57
CA LEU A 182 21.79 -13.92 7.50
C LEU A 182 21.08 -14.63 6.33
N LEU A 183 19.90 -14.14 5.96
CA LEU A 183 19.10 -14.70 4.86
C LEU A 183 19.28 -13.94 3.54
N PHE A 184 19.68 -12.67 3.61
CA PHE A 184 19.75 -11.80 2.44
C PHE A 184 21.04 -10.96 2.44
N LYS A 185 21.75 -10.99 1.31
CA LYS A 185 22.88 -10.10 1.01
C LYS A 185 22.37 -8.66 0.86
N PRO A 186 23.17 -7.64 1.23
CA PRO A 186 22.80 -6.24 1.02
C PRO A 186 22.50 -5.92 -0.45
N PHE A 187 21.48 -5.09 -0.72
CA PHE A 187 21.09 -4.76 -2.09
C PHE A 187 20.41 -3.39 -2.23
N ASP A 188 20.43 -2.82 -3.44
CA ASP A 188 19.65 -1.63 -3.80
C ASP A 188 18.27 -2.03 -4.36
N HIS A 189 17.22 -1.31 -3.93
CA HIS A 189 15.85 -1.61 -4.31
C HIS A 189 15.58 -1.43 -5.81
N ILE A 190 16.16 -0.42 -6.46
CA ILE A 190 15.95 -0.13 -7.88
C ILE A 190 16.62 -1.21 -8.73
N GLU A 191 17.81 -1.65 -8.37
CA GLU A 191 18.48 -2.78 -9.02
C GLU A 191 17.68 -4.08 -8.88
N PHE A 192 17.16 -4.35 -7.68
CA PHE A 192 16.27 -5.49 -7.45
C PHE A 192 15.01 -5.43 -8.33
N MET A 193 14.38 -4.26 -8.44
CA MET A 193 13.24 -4.08 -9.35
C MET A 193 13.63 -4.29 -10.82
N GLY A 194 14.83 -3.87 -11.21
CA GLY A 194 15.40 -4.14 -12.53
C GLY A 194 15.59 -5.63 -12.82
N PHE A 195 15.95 -6.44 -11.82
CA PHE A 195 15.95 -7.90 -11.92
C PHE A 195 14.53 -8.47 -11.98
N TYR A 196 13.64 -8.00 -11.10
CA TYR A 196 12.26 -8.49 -10.99
C TYR A 196 11.51 -8.39 -12.32
N TYR A 197 11.69 -7.32 -13.10
CA TYR A 197 11.02 -7.15 -14.40
C TYR A 197 11.61 -7.98 -15.54
N ARG A 198 12.74 -8.68 -15.35
CA ARG A 198 13.29 -9.62 -16.34
C ARG A 198 12.55 -10.95 -16.28
N GLU A 199 12.62 -11.72 -17.36
CA GLU A 199 12.01 -13.06 -17.46
C GLU A 199 12.45 -13.98 -16.30
N ALA A 200 13.73 -13.95 -15.92
CA ALA A 200 14.26 -14.70 -14.80
C ALA A 200 13.60 -14.30 -13.46
N GLY A 201 13.38 -13.00 -13.23
CA GLY A 201 12.72 -12.50 -12.02
C GLY A 201 11.24 -12.84 -11.97
N GLN A 202 10.54 -12.83 -13.11
CA GLN A 202 9.12 -13.18 -13.21
C GLN A 202 8.85 -14.68 -13.06
N ARG A 203 9.81 -15.54 -13.43
CA ARG A 203 9.71 -17.01 -13.28
C ARG A 203 10.19 -17.53 -11.92
N ALA A 204 10.91 -16.71 -11.16
CA ALA A 204 11.40 -17.09 -9.85
C ALA A 204 10.23 -17.36 -8.89
N GLU A 205 10.31 -18.46 -8.13
CA GLU A 205 9.35 -18.73 -7.04
C GLU A 205 9.35 -17.59 -6.02
N SER A 206 10.55 -17.13 -5.66
CA SER A 206 10.77 -15.90 -4.89
C SER A 206 11.86 -15.06 -5.56
N ALA A 207 11.44 -13.96 -6.19
CA ALA A 207 12.37 -13.02 -6.82
C ALA A 207 13.40 -12.48 -5.82
N LEU A 208 12.98 -12.16 -4.59
CA LEU A 208 13.87 -11.67 -3.55
C LEU A 208 14.96 -12.69 -3.21
N LYS A 209 14.58 -13.93 -2.87
CA LYS A 209 15.55 -14.99 -2.54
C LYS A 209 16.48 -15.30 -3.72
N THR A 210 15.95 -15.29 -4.93
CA THR A 210 16.76 -15.54 -6.14
C THR A 210 17.79 -14.44 -6.36
N TYR A 211 17.42 -13.18 -6.09
CA TYR A 211 18.28 -12.03 -6.34
C TYR A 211 19.36 -11.86 -5.26
N CYS A 212 18.98 -11.92 -3.98
CA CYS A 212 19.88 -11.59 -2.88
C CYS A 212 19.94 -12.64 -1.76
N GLY A 213 19.37 -13.84 -1.94
CA GLY A 213 19.48 -14.91 -0.95
C GLY A 213 20.93 -15.30 -0.64
N VAL A 214 21.15 -15.73 0.61
CA VAL A 214 22.39 -16.37 1.08
C VAL A 214 22.29 -17.88 0.91
#